data_AF-A0A2M7RMX6-F1
#
_entry.id   AF-A0A2M7RMX6-F1
#
_cell.length_a   1.000
_cell.length_b   1.000
_cell.length_c   1.000
_cell.angle_alpha   90.00
_cell.angle_beta   90.00
_cell.angle_gamma   90.00
#
_symmetry.space_group_name_H-M   'P 1'
#
loop_
_entity.id
_entity.type
_entity.pdbx_description
1 polymer ?
#
loop_
_entity_poly.entity_id
_entity_poly.type
_entity_poly.pdbx_seq_one_letter_code
_entity_poly.pdbx_strand_id
1 'polypeptide(L)'
;MKEVREKLPKILLTNIVPYLHHGEEVIAFLKEVWVPRFDFSWVVLTNERVIIATRKIFEVNFTDYIIRNIDMDVSLGFPFDTLTFEAFRKKYTGQFYWYNREKTLGFIEKIKAKIEEQERRLGEKGKLTKGKEEE
;
A
#
# COMPACT_ATOMS: atom_id res chain seq x y z
N MET A 1 7.29 15.26 5.59
CA MET A 1 6.96 14.81 4.21
C MET A 1 8.17 14.60 3.28
N LYS A 2 9.37 15.17 3.54
CA LYS A 2 10.59 14.90 2.73
C LYS A 2 11.23 13.51 2.96
N GLU A 3 11.16 12.97 4.17
CA GLU A 3 11.96 11.80 4.59
C GLU A 3 11.64 10.46 3.88
N VAL A 4 10.38 10.22 3.49
CA VAL A 4 10.01 8.93 2.84
C VAL A 4 10.44 8.92 1.38
N ARG A 5 10.28 10.04 0.67
CA ARG A 5 10.71 10.18 -0.73
C ARG A 5 12.21 10.01 -0.90
N GLU A 6 13.00 10.50 0.05
CA GLU A 6 14.47 10.35 0.05
C GLU A 6 14.93 8.90 0.28
N LYS A 7 14.10 8.08 0.94
CA LYS A 7 14.38 6.66 1.19
C LYS A 7 13.93 5.74 0.05
N LEU A 8 13.11 6.23 -0.89
CA LEU A 8 12.66 5.43 -2.03
C LEU A 8 13.85 5.13 -2.95
N PRO A 9 14.01 3.87 -3.40
CA PRO A 9 14.99 3.55 -4.43
C PRO A 9 14.76 4.40 -5.67
N LYS A 10 15.85 4.92 -6.26
CA LYS A 10 15.78 5.84 -7.43
C LYS A 10 14.88 5.32 -8.55
N ILE A 11 14.97 4.03 -8.86
CA ILE A 11 14.14 3.41 -9.91
C ILE A 11 12.65 3.41 -9.56
N LEU A 12 12.29 3.17 -8.29
CA LEU A 12 10.90 3.24 -7.85
C LEU A 12 10.43 4.70 -7.86
N LEU A 13 11.24 5.62 -7.34
CA LEU A 13 10.92 7.05 -7.29
C LEU A 13 10.63 7.63 -8.69
N THR A 14 11.50 7.35 -9.67
CA THR A 14 11.34 7.86 -11.04
C THR A 14 10.06 7.39 -11.72
N ASN A 15 9.59 6.17 -11.41
CA ASN A 15 8.41 5.60 -12.05
C ASN A 15 7.12 5.87 -11.26
N ILE A 16 7.18 5.90 -9.92
CA ILE A 16 5.98 6.06 -9.10
C ILE A 16 5.49 7.50 -9.05
N VAL A 17 6.38 8.50 -9.01
CA VAL A 17 6.00 9.92 -8.94
C VAL A 17 5.05 10.34 -10.07
N PRO A 18 5.31 10.02 -11.36
CA PRO A 18 4.37 10.35 -12.43
C PRO A 18 3.09 9.49 -12.43
N TYR A 19 3.06 8.38 -11.69
CA TYR A 19 1.91 7.49 -11.57
C TYR A 19 0.91 7.92 -10.48
N LEU A 20 1.38 8.70 -9.50
CA LEU A 20 0.55 9.22 -8.42
C LEU A 20 -0.43 10.28 -8.94
N HIS A 21 -1.66 10.26 -8.40
CA HIS A 21 -2.64 11.30 -8.68
C HIS A 21 -2.22 12.64 -8.05
N HIS A 22 -2.84 13.74 -8.50
CA HIS A 22 -2.56 15.06 -7.93
C HIS A 22 -2.89 15.08 -6.43
N GLY A 23 -1.90 15.47 -5.60
CA GLY A 23 -2.03 15.46 -4.14
C GLY A 23 -1.89 14.08 -3.48
N GLU A 24 -1.60 13.02 -4.25
CA GLU A 24 -1.30 11.69 -3.71
C GLU A 24 0.18 11.62 -3.29
N GLU A 25 0.42 11.05 -2.10
CA GLU A 25 1.74 10.98 -1.48
C GLU A 25 2.06 9.59 -0.95
N VAL A 26 3.32 9.18 -1.10
CA VAL A 26 3.84 7.93 -0.53
C VAL A 26 4.07 8.09 0.97
N ILE A 27 3.46 7.21 1.75
CA ILE A 27 3.52 7.18 3.21
C ILE A 27 4.52 6.14 3.70
N ALA A 28 4.50 4.96 3.09
CA ALA A 28 5.37 3.86 3.45
C ALA A 28 5.58 2.93 2.26
N PHE A 29 6.60 2.08 2.34
CA PHE A 29 6.85 1.07 1.32
C PHE A 29 7.60 -0.14 1.92
N LEU A 30 7.40 -1.31 1.32
CA LEU A 30 8.07 -2.56 1.65
C LEU A 30 8.66 -3.19 0.40
N LYS A 31 9.89 -3.72 0.53
CA LYS A 31 10.52 -4.51 -0.52
C LYS A 31 10.16 -5.97 -0.35
N GLU A 32 9.58 -6.58 -1.37
CA GLU A 32 9.41 -8.02 -1.41
C GLU A 32 10.78 -8.70 -1.53
N VAL A 33 10.89 -9.94 -1.07
CA VAL A 33 12.07 -10.78 -1.38
C VAL A 33 12.20 -10.96 -2.89
N TRP A 34 13.38 -11.38 -3.35
CA TRP A 34 13.58 -11.59 -4.78
C TRP A 34 12.58 -12.61 -5.32
N VAL A 35 11.78 -12.20 -6.31
CA VAL A 35 10.78 -13.04 -6.95
C VAL A 35 11.34 -13.45 -8.32
N PRO A 36 11.42 -14.74 -8.67
CA PRO A 36 12.02 -15.19 -9.93
C PRO A 36 11.41 -14.57 -11.21
N ARG A 37 10.19 -14.04 -11.12
CA ARG A 37 9.46 -13.43 -12.24
C ARG A 37 9.72 -11.92 -12.39
N PHE A 38 10.33 -11.27 -11.40
CA PHE A 38 10.48 -9.82 -11.32
C PHE A 38 11.89 -9.44 -10.86
N ASP A 39 12.46 -8.40 -11.47
CA ASP A 39 13.74 -7.84 -11.03
C ASP A 39 13.61 -7.15 -9.66
N PHE A 40 12.43 -6.59 -9.38
CA PHE A 40 12.03 -6.17 -8.05
C PHE A 40 10.50 -6.14 -7.92
N SER A 41 10.04 -6.23 -6.67
CA SER A 41 8.64 -6.00 -6.28
C SER A 41 8.60 -5.17 -5.00
N TRP A 42 7.79 -4.11 -5.00
CA TRP A 42 7.55 -3.25 -3.85
C TRP A 42 6.06 -3.10 -3.59
N VAL A 43 5.69 -3.13 -2.32
CA VAL A 43 4.37 -2.72 -1.84
C VAL A 43 4.49 -1.29 -1.36
N VAL A 44 3.70 -0.38 -1.92
CA VAL A 44 3.74 1.03 -1.58
C VAL A 44 2.39 1.45 -1.03
N LEU A 45 2.39 2.06 0.15
CA LEU A 45 1.21 2.68 0.74
C LEU A 45 1.23 4.17 0.43
N THR A 46 0.15 4.67 -0.16
CA THR A 46 -0.13 6.09 -0.32
C THR A 46 -1.24 6.54 0.63
N ASN A 47 -1.57 7.83 0.62
CA ASN A 47 -2.74 8.35 1.33
C ASN A 47 -4.09 7.85 0.76
N GLU A 48 -4.10 7.28 -0.45
CA GLU A 48 -5.33 6.90 -1.16
C GLU A 48 -5.44 5.38 -1.42
N ARG A 49 -4.32 4.70 -1.71
CA ARG A 49 -4.30 3.30 -2.16
C ARG A 49 -3.02 2.57 -1.74
N VAL A 50 -3.05 1.25 -1.86
CA VAL A 50 -1.86 0.41 -1.89
C VAL A 50 -1.51 0.12 -3.35
N ILE A 51 -0.25 0.31 -3.72
CA ILE A 51 0.28 0.12 -5.06
C ILE A 51 1.33 -0.98 -5.02
N ILE A 52 1.15 -2.01 -5.82
CA ILE A 52 2.16 -3.04 -6.05
C ILE A 52 2.98 -2.61 -7.27
N ALA A 53 4.24 -2.24 -7.05
CA ALA A 53 5.17 -1.83 -8.09
C ALA A 53 6.13 -2.99 -8.40
N THR A 54 5.96 -3.59 -9.57
CA THR A 54 6.82 -4.69 -10.04
C THR A 54 7.64 -4.23 -11.23
N ARG A 55 8.87 -4.72 -11.36
CA ARG A 55 9.65 -4.53 -12.57
C ARG A 55 9.93 -5.86 -13.23
N LYS A 56 9.66 -5.93 -14.52
CA LYS A 56 10.09 -7.04 -15.37
C LYS A 56 10.97 -6.48 -16.48
N ILE A 57 12.25 -6.84 -16.47
CA ILE A 57 13.27 -6.38 -17.41
C ILE A 57 13.46 -4.85 -17.35
N PHE A 58 12.88 -4.08 -18.28
CA PHE A 58 13.00 -2.61 -18.33
C PHE A 58 11.66 -1.90 -18.07
N GLU A 59 10.59 -2.65 -17.82
CA GLU A 59 9.24 -2.11 -17.66
C GLU A 59 8.79 -2.22 -16.20
N VAL A 60 8.29 -1.10 -15.65
CA VAL A 60 7.69 -1.05 -14.31
C VAL A 60 6.17 -1.09 -14.46
N ASN A 61 5.55 -2.08 -13.85
CA ASN A 61 4.12 -2.28 -13.80
C ASN A 61 3.58 -1.92 -12.42
N PHE A 62 2.41 -1.28 -12.41
CA PHE A 62 1.71 -0.90 -11.19
C PHE A 62 0.36 -1.62 -11.11
N THR A 63 0.04 -2.16 -9.94
CA THR A 63 -1.28 -2.71 -9.64
C THR A 63 -1.87 -2.02 -8.43
N ASP A 64 -3.04 -1.42 -8.60
CA ASP A 64 -3.73 -0.66 -7.56
C ASP A 64 -4.69 -1.51 -6.74
N TYR A 65 -4.67 -1.27 -5.43
CA TYR A 65 -5.61 -1.78 -4.43
C TYR A 65 -6.18 -0.60 -3.65
N ILE A 66 -7.48 -0.34 -3.80
CA ILE A 66 -8.16 0.75 -3.08
C ILE A 66 -8.22 0.39 -1.59
N ILE A 67 -7.71 1.27 -0.73
CA ILE A 67 -7.58 1.02 0.73
C ILE A 67 -8.91 0.63 1.38
N ARG A 68 -10.03 1.24 0.96
CA ARG A 68 -11.35 1.01 1.59
C ARG A 68 -11.84 -0.42 1.53
N ASN A 69 -11.42 -1.17 0.52
CA ASN A 69 -11.96 -2.51 0.25
C ASN A 69 -10.85 -3.56 0.23
N ILE A 70 -9.74 -3.27 0.91
CA ILE A 70 -8.62 -4.19 1.00
C ILE A 70 -8.79 -5.07 2.24
N ASP A 71 -8.94 -6.37 2.01
CA ASP A 71 -8.74 -7.37 3.05
C ASP A 71 -7.25 -7.70 3.10
N MET A 72 -6.72 -7.84 4.32
CA MET A 72 -5.30 -8.03 4.54
C MET A 72 -5.06 -9.16 5.53
N ASP A 73 -4.22 -10.11 5.13
CA ASP A 73 -3.79 -11.21 6.00
C ASP A 73 -2.27 -11.31 6.04
N VAL A 74 -1.74 -11.69 7.19
CA VAL A 74 -0.30 -11.90 7.39
C VAL A 74 -0.06 -13.25 8.04
N SER A 75 0.64 -14.12 7.31
CA SER A 75 1.12 -15.40 7.83
C SER A 75 2.59 -15.25 8.21
N LEU A 76 2.89 -15.32 9.50
CA LEU A 76 4.25 -15.26 10.01
C LEU A 76 4.96 -16.60 9.80
N GLY A 77 6.19 -16.59 9.29
CA GLY A 77 6.91 -17.81 8.94
C GLY A 77 8.43 -17.67 8.99
N PHE A 78 9.12 -18.75 8.61
CA PHE A 78 10.57 -18.78 8.43
C PHE A 78 10.92 -19.56 7.14
N PRO A 79 11.74 -19.00 6.23
CA PRO A 79 12.47 -17.73 6.33
C PRO A 79 11.64 -16.50 5.89
N PHE A 80 10.36 -16.65 5.56
CA PHE A 80 9.52 -15.57 5.04
C PHE A 80 8.23 -15.41 5.82
N ASP A 81 7.85 -14.16 6.05
CA ASP A 81 6.48 -13.75 6.35
C ASP A 81 5.74 -13.53 5.02
N THR A 82 4.49 -13.95 4.96
CA THR A 82 3.64 -13.80 3.77
C THR A 82 2.55 -12.77 4.04
N LEU A 83 2.47 -11.75 3.20
CA LEU A 83 1.44 -10.72 3.24
C LEU A 83 0.50 -10.91 2.05
N THR A 84 -0.79 -11.00 2.33
CA THR A 84 -1.84 -11.13 1.32
C THR A 84 -2.72 -9.88 1.33
N PHE A 85 -2.98 -9.33 0.15
CA PHE A 85 -3.99 -8.31 -0.06
C PHE A 85 -5.05 -8.82 -1.00
N GLU A 86 -6.32 -8.60 -0.67
CA GLU A 86 -7.44 -8.93 -1.54
C GLU A 86 -8.38 -7.74 -1.67
N ALA A 87 -8.67 -7.31 -2.90
CA ALA A 87 -9.65 -6.27 -3.18
C ALA A 87 -10.29 -6.51 -4.55
N PHE A 88 -11.61 -6.42 -4.65
CA PHE A 88 -12.36 -6.52 -5.92
C PHE A 88 -11.92 -7.69 -6.82
N ARG A 89 -11.86 -8.92 -6.27
CA ARG A 89 -11.41 -10.14 -6.98
C ARG A 89 -9.95 -10.10 -7.47
N LYS A 90 -9.17 -9.10 -7.07
CA LYS A 90 -7.71 -9.09 -7.25
C LYS A 90 -7.08 -9.55 -5.95
N LYS A 91 -6.13 -10.46 -6.08
CA LYS A 91 -5.34 -10.97 -4.95
C LYS A 91 -3.85 -10.75 -5.24
N TYR A 92 -3.17 -10.14 -4.28
CA TYR A 92 -1.72 -10.08 -4.22
C TYR A 92 -1.25 -10.93 -3.05
N THR A 93 -0.19 -11.69 -3.25
CA THR A 93 0.52 -12.39 -2.18
C THR A 93 2.01 -12.09 -2.37
N GLY A 94 2.61 -11.49 -1.35
CA GLY A 94 4.02 -11.13 -1.33
C GLY A 94 4.76 -11.78 -0.18
N GLN A 95 6.03 -12.12 -0.41
CA GLN A 95 6.90 -12.69 0.62
C GLN A 95 7.93 -11.66 1.10
N PHE A 96 8.12 -11.59 2.42
CA PHE A 96 9.03 -10.65 3.07
C PHE A 96 9.94 -11.43 4.01
N TYR A 97 11.23 -11.11 4.03
CA TYR A 97 12.14 -11.79 4.95
C TYR A 97 11.72 -11.59 6.41
N TRP A 98 11.75 -12.66 7.20
CA TRP A 98 11.38 -12.66 8.61
C TRP A 98 12.16 -11.61 9.45
N TYR A 99 13.41 -11.31 9.10
CA TYR A 99 14.21 -10.29 9.80
C TYR A 99 13.67 -8.86 9.58
N ASN A 100 12.78 -8.65 8.60
CA ASN A 100 12.06 -7.39 8.40
C ASN A 100 10.66 -7.40 9.05
N ARG A 101 10.31 -8.41 9.86
CA ARG A 101 8.97 -8.59 10.44
C ARG A 101 8.42 -7.34 11.10
N GLU A 102 9.22 -6.66 11.90
CA GLU A 102 8.82 -5.41 12.57
C GLU A 102 8.39 -4.34 11.54
N LYS A 103 9.13 -4.21 10.43
CA LYS A 103 8.75 -3.30 9.33
C LYS A 103 7.48 -3.76 8.63
N THR A 104 7.33 -5.06 8.40
CA THR A 104 6.14 -5.64 7.76
C THR A 104 4.89 -5.39 8.60
N LEU A 105 4.96 -5.67 9.91
CA LEU A 105 3.86 -5.43 10.85
C LEU A 105 3.54 -3.94 10.98
N GLY A 106 4.56 -3.08 11.16
CA GLY A 106 4.36 -1.63 11.23
C GLY A 106 3.81 -1.03 9.93
N PHE A 107 4.07 -1.65 8.77
CA PHE A 107 3.43 -1.26 7.52
C PHE A 107 1.95 -1.63 7.50
N ILE A 108 1.58 -2.82 7.96
CA ILE A 108 0.17 -3.26 8.06
C ILE A 108 -0.60 -2.36 9.02
N GLU A 109 -0.02 -2.00 10.17
CA GLU A 109 -0.63 -1.07 11.12
C GLU A 109 -0.92 0.29 10.49
N LYS A 110 -0.01 0.81 9.65
CA LYS A 110 -0.24 2.05 8.90
C LYS A 110 -1.40 1.94 7.92
N ILE A 111 -1.58 0.79 7.27
CA ILE A 111 -2.74 0.58 6.39
C ILE A 111 -4.02 0.56 7.23
N LYS A 112 -4.06 -0.17 8.34
CA LYS A 112 -5.23 -0.24 9.23
C LYS A 112 -5.62 1.15 9.75
N ALA A 113 -4.66 1.94 10.21
CA ALA A 113 -4.90 3.32 10.63
C ALA A 113 -5.47 4.20 9.50
N LYS A 114 -5.07 3.94 8.24
CA LYS A 114 -5.63 4.65 7.08
C LYS A 114 -7.04 4.24 6.72
N ILE A 115 -7.37 2.95 6.86
CA ILE A 115 -8.75 2.48 6.69
C ILE A 115 -9.65 3.18 7.71
N GLU A 116 -9.28 3.16 8.99
CA GLU A 116 -10.03 3.81 10.07
C GLU A 116 -10.17 5.33 9.86
N GLU A 117 -9.10 6.02 9.45
CA GLU A 117 -9.15 7.45 9.13
C GLU A 117 -10.15 7.76 8.01
N GLN A 118 -10.19 6.94 6.96
CA GLN A 118 -11.11 7.14 5.84
C GLN A 118 -12.56 6.85 6.25
N GLU A 119 -12.80 5.81 7.04
CA GLU A 119 -14.13 5.49 7.58
C GLU A 119 -14.66 6.62 8.46
N ARG A 120 -13.82 7.19 9.33
CA ARG A 120 -14.20 8.34 10.18
C ARG A 120 -14.62 9.56 9.36
N ARG A 121 -13.84 9.90 8.32
CA ARG A 121 -14.16 11.02 7.41
C ARG A 121 -15.50 10.81 6.68
N LEU A 122 -15.83 9.58 6.32
CA LEU A 122 -17.11 9.25 5.68
C LEU A 122 -18.27 9.29 6.68
N GLY A 123 -18.08 8.79 7.90
CA GLY A 123 -19.06 8.87 8.98
C GLY A 123 -19.39 10.30 9.39
N GLU A 124 -18.40 11.20 9.42
CA GLU A 124 -18.59 12.63 9.67
C GLU A 124 -19.35 13.31 8.52
N LYS A 125 -19.03 12.99 7.25
CA LYS A 125 -19.76 13.50 6.07
C LYS A 125 -21.20 13.00 5.98
N GLY A 126 -21.47 11.76 6.40
CA GLY A 126 -22.83 11.18 6.46
C GLY A 126 -23.70 11.80 7.56
N LYS A 127 -23.11 12.28 8.65
CA LYS A 127 -23.83 13.05 9.69
C LYS A 127 -24.18 14.47 9.25
N LEU A 128 -23.29 15.12 8.49
CA LEU A 128 -23.50 16.49 7.97
C LEU A 128 -24.56 16.57 6.87
N THR A 129 -24.82 15.49 6.14
CA THR A 129 -25.84 15.46 5.08
C THR A 129 -27.26 15.28 5.63
N LYS A 130 -27.44 14.50 6.70
CA LYS A 130 -28.74 14.39 7.38
C LYS A 130 -29.19 15.67 8.08
N GLY A 131 -28.25 16.51 8.54
CA GLY A 131 -28.58 17.79 9.17
C GLY A 131 -28.97 18.93 8.22
N LYS A 132 -28.96 18.69 6.88
CA LYS A 132 -29.35 19.70 5.88
C LYS A 132 -30.65 19.35 5.12
N GLU A 133 -31.21 18.17 5.34
CA GLU A 133 -32.51 17.77 4.76
C GLU A 133 -33.69 18.02 5.71
N GLU A 134 -33.46 18.54 6.91
CA GLU A 134 -34.49 18.85 7.93
C GLU A 134 -34.74 20.36 8.14
N GLU A 135 -34.25 21.25 7.28
CA GLU A 135 -34.56 22.70 7.30
C GLU A 135 -35.38 23.15 6.08
#